data_AF-A0A5J4W0M8-F1
#
_entry.id   AF-A0A5J4W0M8-F1
#
_cell.length_a   1.000
_cell.length_b   1.000
_cell.length_c   1.000
_cell.angle_alpha   90.00
_cell.angle_beta   90.00
_cell.angle_gamma   90.00
#
_symmetry.space_group_name_H-M   'P 1'
#
loop_
_entity.id
_entity.type
_entity.pdbx_description
1 polymer ?
#
loop_
_entity_poly.entity_id
_entity_poly.type
_entity_poly.pdbx_seq_one_letter_code
_entity_poly.pdbx_strand_id
1 'polypeptide(L)'
;MPRQLENLIEDSDEQSQDTSRNKQSKDEREEKEIHGQERWVELTQNQDLRSIVENSRIIDEEIPKPKFDCAVVPNEVLQFAAFCVSRVITKCDEKLQHTASQIEFFLNRMRNEAGMRTTELIQALALIDIISKRNVDQMPFELTHANIYLVLLVCVMIAHKSNCDKPYSNGWWSRQFGATLPILNESEVVVLKLLDYNTYVPMPVYQVYHSTIFLADPQVQNEHANLNEN
;
A
#
# COMPACT_ATOMS: atom_id res chain seq x y z
N MET A 1 34.92 -18.91 -44.08
CA MET A 1 36.09 -19.81 -44.18
C MET A 1 37.19 -19.05 -44.90
N PRO A 2 38.47 -19.06 -44.46
CA PRO A 2 39.02 -19.31 -43.12
C PRO A 2 39.85 -18.10 -42.59
N ARG A 3 40.66 -18.29 -41.54
CA ARG A 3 41.60 -17.33 -40.91
C ARG A 3 43.05 -17.55 -41.37
N GLN A 4 43.94 -16.56 -41.14
CA GLN A 4 45.31 -16.61 -40.52
C GLN A 4 46.16 -15.42 -41.03
N LEU A 5 46.80 -14.58 -40.17
CA LEU A 5 48.10 -14.75 -39.46
C LEU A 5 49.29 -14.93 -40.44
N GLU A 6 50.46 -14.30 -40.30
CA GLU A 6 51.27 -13.85 -39.14
C GLU A 6 52.03 -12.52 -39.45
N ASN A 7 52.16 -11.58 -38.50
CA ASN A 7 53.27 -11.34 -37.55
C ASN A 7 54.67 -11.02 -38.14
N LEU A 8 55.21 -9.86 -37.74
CA LEU A 8 56.63 -9.55 -37.60
C LEU A 8 56.81 -8.65 -36.36
N ILE A 9 57.91 -8.82 -35.63
CA ILE A 9 58.18 -8.34 -34.25
C ILE A 9 59.40 -7.39 -34.27
N GLU A 10 59.71 -6.80 -33.10
CA GLU A 10 60.92 -6.09 -32.63
C GLU A 10 60.71 -4.56 -32.52
N ASP A 11 60.53 -4.03 -31.31
CA ASP A 11 61.54 -3.60 -30.29
C ASP A 11 61.87 -2.10 -30.49
N SER A 12 62.18 -1.25 -29.49
CA SER A 12 62.31 -1.40 -28.03
C SER A 12 61.26 -0.48 -27.32
N ASP A 13 61.35 0.09 -26.11
CA ASP A 13 62.39 0.17 -25.06
C ASP A 13 61.77 0.47 -23.67
N GLU A 14 62.57 0.47 -22.61
CA GLU A 14 62.16 0.78 -21.22
C GLU A 14 62.32 2.27 -20.85
N GLN A 15 61.49 2.77 -19.93
CA GLN A 15 62.03 3.38 -18.70
C GLN A 15 60.98 3.55 -17.59
N SER A 16 61.37 3.10 -16.39
CA SER A 16 60.63 3.24 -15.13
C SER A 16 61.32 4.29 -14.26
N GLN A 17 60.57 5.17 -13.59
CA GLN A 17 60.99 5.67 -12.27
C GLN A 17 59.84 6.27 -11.44
N ASP A 18 59.84 5.87 -10.17
CA ASP A 18 58.96 6.27 -9.09
C ASP A 18 59.51 7.53 -8.39
N THR A 19 58.64 8.46 -7.93
CA THR A 19 58.98 9.39 -6.85
C THR A 19 57.73 9.98 -6.18
N SER A 20 57.48 9.58 -4.93
CA SER A 20 56.52 10.22 -4.04
C SER A 20 57.07 11.51 -3.38
N ARG A 21 56.33 12.64 -3.43
CA ARG A 21 56.11 13.55 -2.26
C ARG A 21 55.22 14.80 -2.52
N ASN A 22 53.94 14.65 -2.17
CA ASN A 22 53.18 15.47 -1.22
C ASN A 22 53.37 17.02 -1.13
N LYS A 23 52.33 17.78 -1.52
CA LYS A 23 51.77 19.00 -0.86
C LYS A 23 50.46 19.39 -1.59
N GLN A 24 49.25 19.24 -1.05
CA GLN A 24 48.61 19.92 0.11
C GLN A 24 47.69 21.10 -0.30
N SER A 25 46.42 20.79 -0.54
CA SER A 25 45.23 21.67 -0.49
C SER A 25 44.02 20.75 -0.30
N LYS A 26 43.57 20.43 0.91
CA LYS A 26 42.83 21.27 1.88
C LYS A 26 41.69 22.05 1.23
N ASP A 27 40.57 21.37 1.03
CA ASP A 27 39.24 21.97 0.99
C ASP A 27 38.33 21.10 1.89
N GLU A 28 38.11 21.57 3.11
CA GLU A 28 37.39 20.84 4.16
C GLU A 28 35.90 21.20 4.09
N ARG A 29 35.07 20.33 3.50
CA ARG A 29 33.61 20.36 3.71
C ARG A 29 33.25 19.29 4.73
N GLU A 30 33.10 19.73 5.97
CA GLU A 30 32.55 18.93 7.06
C GLU A 30 31.09 18.55 6.72
N GLU A 31 30.85 17.31 6.33
CA GLU A 31 29.51 16.72 6.39
C GLU A 31 29.15 16.49 7.87
N LYS A 32 28.51 17.49 8.47
CA LYS A 32 28.02 17.39 9.85
C LYS A 32 26.83 16.44 9.89
N GLU A 33 27.00 15.31 10.56
CA GLU A 33 25.90 14.42 10.93
C GLU A 33 24.82 15.23 11.65
N ILE A 34 23.61 15.26 11.06
CA ILE A 34 22.49 15.99 11.66
C ILE A 34 21.94 15.14 12.81
N HIS A 35 22.44 15.41 14.02
CA HIS A 35 22.04 14.72 15.24
C HIS A 35 20.59 15.07 15.62
N GLY A 36 19.64 14.33 15.05
CA GLY A 36 18.19 14.60 15.13
C GLY A 36 17.57 14.58 16.53
N GLN A 37 18.37 14.31 17.57
CA GLN A 37 17.97 14.35 18.98
C GLN A 37 17.75 15.78 19.48
N GLU A 38 18.60 16.74 19.07
CA GLU A 38 18.66 18.07 19.70
C GLU A 38 17.49 18.98 19.30
N ARG A 39 16.98 18.83 18.07
CA ARG A 39 15.83 19.62 17.56
C ARG A 39 14.55 19.44 18.37
N TRP A 40 14.39 18.29 19.04
CA TRP A 40 13.23 18.03 19.90
C TRP A 40 13.36 18.68 21.29
N VAL A 41 14.59 18.94 21.75
CA VAL A 41 14.83 19.55 23.06
C VAL A 41 14.42 21.03 23.06
N GLU A 42 14.77 21.78 22.01
CA GLU A 42 14.40 23.20 21.88
C GLU A 42 12.88 23.42 21.83
N LEU A 43 12.12 22.52 21.20
CA LEU A 43 10.65 22.61 21.14
C LEU A 43 9.97 22.48 22.52
N THR A 44 10.63 21.90 23.53
CA THR A 44 10.08 21.74 24.89
C THR A 44 10.32 22.96 25.80
N GLN A 45 11.09 23.97 25.35
CA GLN A 45 11.36 25.19 26.11
C GLN A 45 10.47 26.39 25.76
N ASN A 46 9.58 26.27 24.77
CA ASN A 46 8.57 27.30 24.50
C ASN A 46 7.53 27.38 25.64
N GLN A 47 7.58 28.46 26.43
CA GLN A 47 6.62 28.72 27.51
C GLN A 47 5.16 28.81 27.00
N ASP A 48 4.95 29.19 25.75
CA ASP A 48 3.62 29.24 25.11
C ASP A 48 2.91 27.88 24.97
N LEU A 49 3.65 26.75 24.94
CA LEU A 49 2.98 25.44 24.92
C LEU A 49 2.41 25.06 26.28
N ARG A 50 2.98 25.56 27.40
CA ARG A 50 2.44 25.28 28.74
C ARG A 50 1.14 26.04 29.00
N SER A 51 1.03 27.29 28.57
CA SER A 51 -0.20 28.08 28.74
C SER A 51 -1.39 27.50 27.96
N ILE A 52 -1.15 26.86 26.81
CA ILE A 52 -2.18 26.13 26.05
C ILE A 52 -2.65 24.87 26.81
N VAL A 53 -1.72 24.13 27.43
CA VAL A 53 -2.05 22.94 28.24
C VAL A 53 -2.78 23.32 29.54
N GLU A 54 -2.33 24.37 30.25
CA GLU A 54 -2.93 24.80 31.53
C GLU A 54 -4.37 25.31 31.37
N ASN A 55 -4.70 25.96 30.24
CA ASN A 55 -6.04 26.48 29.95
C ASN A 55 -7.01 25.42 29.40
N SER A 56 -6.54 24.21 29.11
CA SER A 56 -7.36 23.12 28.54
C SER A 56 -8.09 22.29 29.61
N ARG A 57 -8.57 22.92 30.69
CA ARG A 57 -9.53 22.29 31.65
C ARG A 57 -10.96 22.33 31.08
N ILE A 58 -11.11 21.86 29.85
CA ILE A 58 -12.39 21.76 29.16
C ILE A 58 -12.78 20.28 29.12
N ILE A 59 -13.58 19.91 30.12
CA ILE A 59 -14.45 18.72 30.18
C ILE A 59 -13.70 17.38 30.12
N ASP A 60 -13.77 16.60 31.21
CA ASP A 60 -13.47 15.15 31.22
C ASP A 60 -14.58 14.36 30.48
N GLU A 61 -14.86 14.73 29.23
CA GLU A 61 -15.47 13.80 28.29
C GLU A 61 -14.39 12.76 27.98
N GLU A 62 -14.62 11.50 28.40
CA GLU A 62 -13.71 10.40 28.09
C GLU A 62 -13.50 10.36 26.58
N ILE A 63 -12.32 10.80 26.12
CA ILE A 63 -11.95 10.75 24.70
C ILE A 63 -12.15 9.29 24.25
N PRO A 64 -13.13 9.01 23.37
CA PRO A 64 -13.52 7.63 23.10
C PRO A 64 -12.30 6.87 22.59
N LYS A 65 -11.92 5.80 23.30
CA LYS A 65 -10.73 5.03 22.96
C LYS A 65 -10.81 4.63 21.49
N PRO A 66 -9.78 4.92 20.67
CA PRO A 66 -9.83 4.63 19.24
C PRO A 66 -10.11 3.14 19.03
N LYS A 67 -11.25 2.84 18.39
CA LYS A 67 -11.65 1.46 18.08
C LYS A 67 -10.89 1.02 16.84
N PHE A 68 -9.76 0.35 17.06
CA PHE A 68 -8.98 -0.26 15.99
C PHE A 68 -9.70 -1.49 15.43
N ASP A 69 -9.59 -1.68 14.11
CA ASP A 69 -9.95 -2.93 13.45
C ASP A 69 -8.84 -3.95 13.71
N CYS A 70 -9.10 -4.87 14.64
CA CYS A 70 -8.16 -5.88 15.10
C CYS A 70 -8.47 -7.29 14.56
N ALA A 71 -9.60 -7.48 13.88
CA ALA A 71 -10.05 -8.77 13.40
C ALA A 71 -9.70 -8.96 11.92
N VAL A 72 -9.36 -10.19 11.53
CA VAL A 72 -9.34 -10.57 10.12
C VAL A 72 -10.76 -10.51 9.53
N VAL A 73 -10.88 -10.19 8.25
CA VAL A 73 -12.19 -10.00 7.62
C VAL A 73 -13.06 -11.28 7.66
N PRO A 74 -14.37 -11.19 8.03
CA PRO A 74 -15.28 -12.35 8.05
C PRO A 74 -15.49 -12.99 6.68
N ASN A 75 -15.93 -14.26 6.63
CA ASN A 75 -16.15 -14.99 5.38
C ASN A 75 -17.29 -14.39 4.56
N GLU A 76 -18.33 -13.95 5.24
CA GLU A 76 -19.59 -13.44 4.73
C GLU A 76 -19.33 -12.12 3.97
N VAL A 77 -18.47 -11.28 4.56
CA VAL A 77 -17.95 -10.04 3.99
C VAL A 77 -17.06 -10.31 2.77
N LEU A 78 -16.20 -11.35 2.81
CA LEU A 78 -15.41 -11.77 1.65
C LEU A 78 -16.28 -12.25 0.48
N GLN A 79 -17.28 -13.09 0.77
CA GLN A 79 -18.20 -13.64 -0.21
C GLN A 79 -19.03 -12.54 -0.86
N PHE A 80 -19.58 -11.61 -0.07
CA PHE A 80 -20.36 -10.49 -0.58
C PHE A 80 -19.49 -9.49 -1.37
N ALA A 81 -18.27 -9.20 -0.92
CA ALA A 81 -17.30 -8.40 -1.68
C ALA A 81 -16.97 -9.06 -3.03
N ALA A 82 -16.69 -10.37 -3.04
CA ALA A 82 -16.39 -11.12 -4.25
C ALA A 82 -17.58 -11.12 -5.25
N PHE A 83 -18.80 -11.23 -4.75
CA PHE A 83 -20.02 -11.09 -5.55
C PHE A 83 -20.19 -9.67 -6.12
N CYS A 84 -19.95 -8.62 -5.32
CA CYS A 84 -20.00 -7.24 -5.80
C CYS A 84 -18.98 -6.99 -6.93
N VAL A 85 -17.75 -7.44 -6.75
CA VAL A 85 -16.68 -7.31 -7.74
C VAL A 85 -16.97 -8.14 -9.00
N SER A 86 -17.45 -9.37 -8.86
CA SER A 86 -17.77 -10.22 -10.02
C SER A 86 -18.89 -9.62 -10.88
N ARG A 87 -19.87 -8.93 -10.27
CA ARG A 87 -20.94 -8.20 -10.97
C ARG A 87 -20.45 -7.01 -11.78
N VAL A 88 -19.32 -6.38 -11.42
CA VAL A 88 -18.74 -5.28 -12.21
C VAL A 88 -18.14 -5.82 -13.52
N ILE A 89 -17.46 -6.96 -13.47
CA ILE A 89 -16.75 -7.53 -14.63
C ILE A 89 -17.59 -8.51 -15.46
N THR A 90 -18.62 -9.15 -14.87
CA THR A 90 -19.42 -10.20 -15.50
C THR A 90 -20.85 -9.74 -15.77
N LYS A 91 -21.23 -9.67 -17.05
CA LYS A 91 -22.60 -9.30 -17.49
C LYS A 91 -23.55 -10.51 -17.68
N CYS A 92 -23.11 -11.73 -17.38
CA CYS A 92 -23.88 -12.97 -17.60
C CYS A 92 -23.90 -13.84 -16.35
N ASP A 93 -25.09 -14.12 -15.82
CA ASP A 93 -25.30 -14.76 -14.52
C ASP A 93 -24.65 -16.16 -14.40
N GLU A 94 -24.60 -16.94 -15.48
CA GLU A 94 -23.97 -18.27 -15.49
C GLU A 94 -22.46 -18.21 -15.15
N LYS A 95 -21.78 -17.16 -15.59
CA LYS A 95 -20.34 -16.93 -15.31
C LYS A 95 -20.12 -16.15 -14.01
N LEU A 96 -21.15 -15.48 -13.50
CA LEU A 96 -21.07 -14.60 -12.34
C LEU A 96 -20.66 -15.39 -11.09
N GLN A 97 -21.32 -16.52 -10.84
CA GLN A 97 -21.06 -17.37 -9.67
C GLN A 97 -19.63 -17.95 -9.70
N HIS A 98 -19.21 -18.50 -10.85
CA HIS A 98 -17.85 -19.03 -11.00
C HIS A 98 -16.78 -17.95 -10.77
N THR A 99 -17.01 -16.75 -11.31
CA THR A 99 -16.11 -15.60 -11.12
C THR A 99 -16.09 -15.12 -9.67
N ALA A 100 -17.25 -15.09 -9.00
CA ALA A 100 -17.34 -14.77 -7.57
C ALA A 100 -16.52 -15.75 -6.73
N SER A 101 -16.67 -17.07 -6.93
CA SER A 101 -15.91 -18.07 -6.18
C SER A 101 -14.39 -17.99 -6.40
N GLN A 102 -13.93 -17.62 -7.60
CA GLN A 102 -12.50 -17.40 -7.85
C GLN A 102 -11.97 -16.15 -7.12
N ILE A 103 -12.73 -15.06 -7.11
CA ILE A 103 -12.38 -13.84 -6.37
C ILE A 103 -12.42 -14.09 -4.85
N GLU A 104 -13.44 -14.79 -4.36
CA GLU A 104 -13.58 -15.18 -2.96
C GLU A 104 -12.38 -16.01 -2.49
N PHE A 105 -12.00 -17.04 -3.25
CA PHE A 105 -10.80 -17.84 -2.98
C PHE A 105 -9.52 -16.98 -2.92
N PHE A 106 -9.40 -16.00 -3.82
CA PHE A 106 -8.25 -15.11 -3.87
C PHE A 106 -8.20 -14.13 -2.68
N LEU A 107 -9.33 -13.54 -2.28
CA LEU A 107 -9.43 -12.68 -1.10
C LEU A 107 -9.25 -13.47 0.21
N ASN A 108 -9.77 -14.70 0.28
CA ASN A 108 -9.55 -15.62 1.40
C ASN A 108 -8.05 -15.95 1.55
N ARG A 109 -7.34 -16.16 0.44
CA ARG A 109 -5.88 -16.29 0.45
C ARG A 109 -5.19 -15.01 0.95
N MET A 110 -5.64 -13.81 0.55
CA MET A 110 -5.09 -12.56 1.11
C MET A 110 -5.30 -12.46 2.62
N ARG A 111 -6.48 -12.81 3.11
CA ARG A 111 -6.76 -12.87 4.55
C ARG A 111 -5.83 -13.83 5.29
N ASN A 112 -5.71 -15.06 4.81
CA ASN A 112 -5.00 -16.10 5.53
C ASN A 112 -3.48 -15.89 5.54
N GLU A 113 -2.93 -15.26 4.50
CA GLU A 113 -1.47 -15.06 4.33
C GLU A 113 -0.99 -13.68 4.84
N ALA A 114 -1.79 -12.63 4.68
CA ALA A 114 -1.44 -11.26 5.05
C ALA A 114 -2.18 -10.72 6.29
N GLY A 115 -3.09 -11.51 6.87
CA GLY A 115 -3.93 -11.08 7.99
C GLY A 115 -4.96 -10.00 7.63
N MET A 116 -5.39 -9.95 6.36
CA MET A 116 -6.23 -8.87 5.81
C MET A 116 -7.46 -8.58 6.68
N ARG A 117 -7.56 -7.32 7.09
CA ARG A 117 -8.62 -6.77 7.94
C ARG A 117 -9.77 -6.19 7.11
N THR A 118 -10.90 -5.94 7.76
CA THR A 118 -12.10 -5.38 7.13
C THR A 118 -11.83 -3.98 6.54
N THR A 119 -11.12 -3.14 7.30
CA THR A 119 -10.61 -1.82 6.90
C THR A 119 -9.80 -1.87 5.61
N GLU A 120 -8.85 -2.80 5.50
CA GLU A 120 -7.97 -2.94 4.33
C GLU A 120 -8.76 -3.39 3.08
N LEU A 121 -9.71 -4.32 3.23
CA LEU A 121 -10.62 -4.71 2.14
C LEU A 121 -11.51 -3.55 1.70
N ILE A 122 -12.17 -2.86 2.62
CA ILE A 122 -13.05 -1.73 2.33
C ILE A 122 -12.28 -0.62 1.60
N GLN A 123 -11.09 -0.27 2.10
CA GLN A 123 -10.25 0.73 1.44
C GLN A 123 -9.83 0.27 0.04
N ALA A 124 -9.41 -0.99 -0.15
CA ALA A 124 -9.05 -1.50 -1.46
C ALA A 124 -10.21 -1.41 -2.47
N LEU A 125 -11.43 -1.76 -2.06
CA LEU A 125 -12.62 -1.68 -2.92
C LEU A 125 -13.03 -0.23 -3.23
N ALA A 126 -12.88 0.68 -2.26
CA ALA A 126 -13.10 2.11 -2.49
C ALA A 126 -12.03 2.73 -3.42
N LEU A 127 -10.77 2.32 -3.31
CA LEU A 127 -9.71 2.75 -4.23
C LEU A 127 -9.99 2.31 -5.68
N ILE A 128 -10.49 1.09 -5.89
CA ILE A 128 -10.90 0.56 -7.21
C ILE A 128 -12.02 1.41 -7.82
N ASP A 129 -13.02 1.79 -7.02
CA ASP A 129 -14.12 2.64 -7.47
C ASP A 129 -13.66 4.07 -7.79
N ILE A 130 -12.76 4.64 -6.97
CA ILE A 130 -12.16 5.96 -7.21
C ILE A 130 -11.39 6.00 -8.53
N ILE A 131 -10.51 5.03 -8.81
CA ILE A 131 -9.75 5.01 -10.08
C ILE A 131 -10.65 4.79 -11.30
N SER A 132 -11.72 4.00 -11.15
CA SER A 132 -12.72 3.76 -12.20
C SER A 132 -13.53 5.02 -12.53
N LYS A 133 -13.81 5.88 -11.52
CA LYS A 133 -14.59 7.12 -11.69
C LYS A 133 -13.76 8.33 -12.14
N ARG A 134 -12.48 8.43 -11.73
CA ARG A 134 -11.67 9.65 -11.98
C ARG A 134 -11.13 9.79 -13.39
N ASN A 135 -10.88 8.67 -14.10
CA ASN A 135 -10.03 8.69 -15.31
C ASN A 135 -10.82 8.62 -16.63
N VAL A 136 -12.14 8.80 -16.59
CA VAL A 136 -13.07 8.64 -17.73
C VAL A 136 -12.67 9.46 -18.95
N ASP A 137 -12.23 10.71 -18.76
CA ASP A 137 -11.98 11.64 -19.88
C ASP A 137 -10.58 11.56 -20.49
N GLN A 138 -9.59 10.96 -19.80
CA GLN A 138 -8.19 10.94 -20.24
C GLN A 138 -7.71 9.54 -20.63
N MET A 139 -8.00 8.54 -19.80
CA MET A 139 -7.66 7.13 -20.04
C MET A 139 -8.57 6.28 -19.16
N PRO A 140 -9.76 5.86 -19.65
CA PRO A 140 -10.73 5.16 -18.82
C PRO A 140 -10.12 3.86 -18.27
N PHE A 141 -9.99 3.80 -16.95
CA PHE A 141 -9.62 2.57 -16.26
C PHE A 141 -10.84 1.66 -16.21
N GLU A 142 -10.81 0.57 -16.99
CA GLU A 142 -11.85 -0.45 -16.96
C GLU A 142 -11.39 -1.70 -16.20
N LEU A 143 -12.21 -2.13 -15.24
CA LEU A 143 -12.03 -3.38 -14.53
C LEU A 143 -12.52 -4.54 -15.42
N THR A 144 -11.69 -5.54 -15.65
CA THR A 144 -11.96 -6.65 -16.58
C THR A 144 -11.51 -7.98 -16.00
N HIS A 145 -12.00 -9.09 -16.58
CA HIS A 145 -11.53 -10.44 -16.24
C HIS A 145 -10.00 -10.63 -16.41
N ALA A 146 -9.34 -9.83 -17.25
CA ALA A 146 -7.90 -9.93 -17.50
C ALA A 146 -7.04 -9.22 -16.44
N ASN A 147 -7.54 -8.14 -15.83
CA ASN A 147 -6.78 -7.32 -14.87
C ASN A 147 -7.24 -7.46 -13.40
N ILE A 148 -8.44 -7.99 -13.15
CA ILE A 148 -9.07 -7.95 -11.82
C ILE A 148 -8.18 -8.47 -10.68
N TYR A 149 -7.53 -9.61 -10.85
CA TYR A 149 -6.70 -10.21 -9.81
C TYR A 149 -5.47 -9.36 -9.47
N LEU A 150 -4.84 -8.74 -10.47
CA LEU A 150 -3.70 -7.85 -10.27
C LEU A 150 -4.13 -6.52 -9.63
N VAL A 151 -5.29 -5.98 -10.05
CA VAL A 151 -5.87 -4.76 -9.48
C VAL A 151 -6.26 -4.96 -8.01
N LEU A 152 -6.96 -6.05 -7.68
CA LEU A 152 -7.29 -6.40 -6.30
C LEU A 152 -6.03 -6.55 -5.44
N LEU A 153 -5.03 -7.29 -5.92
CA LEU A 153 -3.76 -7.50 -5.22
C LEU A 153 -3.05 -6.17 -4.92
N VAL A 154 -2.96 -5.28 -5.91
CA VAL A 154 -2.31 -3.97 -5.75
C VAL A 154 -3.11 -3.06 -4.81
N CYS A 155 -4.44 -3.00 -4.93
CA CYS A 155 -5.26 -2.15 -4.07
C CYS A 155 -5.27 -2.62 -2.60
N VAL A 156 -5.30 -3.94 -2.36
CA VAL A 156 -5.13 -4.52 -1.01
C VAL A 156 -3.72 -4.28 -0.48
N MET A 157 -2.67 -4.43 -1.31
CA MET A 157 -1.29 -4.12 -0.91
C MET A 157 -1.13 -2.63 -0.51
N ILE A 158 -1.71 -1.70 -1.27
CA ILE A 158 -1.68 -0.26 -0.97
C ILE A 158 -2.48 0.06 0.31
N ALA A 159 -3.65 -0.55 0.48
CA ALA A 159 -4.45 -0.39 1.69
C ALA A 159 -3.69 -0.93 2.93
N HIS A 160 -3.09 -2.12 2.84
CA HIS A 160 -2.27 -2.69 3.90
C HIS A 160 -1.07 -1.78 4.25
N LYS A 161 -0.35 -1.26 3.24
CA LYS A 161 0.72 -0.26 3.45
C LYS A 161 0.24 1.03 4.11
N SER A 162 -1.02 1.39 3.93
CA SER A 162 -1.61 2.60 4.50
C SER A 162 -2.13 2.42 5.94
N ASN A 163 -2.35 1.17 6.40
CA ASN A 163 -2.95 0.85 7.70
C ASN A 163 -2.04 0.04 8.65
N CYS A 164 -0.77 -0.17 8.30
CA CYS A 164 0.17 -0.97 9.08
C CYS A 164 1.45 -0.18 9.38
N ASP A 165 1.85 -0.13 10.66
CA ASP A 165 3.13 0.44 11.09
C ASP A 165 4.35 -0.32 10.53
N LYS A 166 4.15 -1.61 10.18
CA LYS A 166 5.18 -2.53 9.66
C LYS A 166 4.64 -3.30 8.44
N PRO A 167 4.47 -2.65 7.29
CA PRO A 167 3.82 -3.26 6.14
C PRO A 167 4.75 -4.22 5.40
N TYR A 168 4.18 -5.25 4.78
CA TYR A 168 4.93 -6.18 3.94
C TYR A 168 5.49 -5.52 2.67
N SER A 169 6.71 -5.89 2.28
CA SER A 169 7.37 -5.40 1.06
C SER A 169 6.81 -6.03 -0.21
N ASN A 170 6.99 -5.38 -1.36
CA ASN A 170 6.53 -5.91 -2.66
C ASN A 170 7.19 -7.26 -2.99
N GLY A 171 8.41 -7.50 -2.51
CA GLY A 171 9.08 -8.80 -2.62
C GLY A 171 8.43 -9.90 -1.78
N TRP A 172 7.71 -9.56 -0.70
CA TRP A 172 6.85 -10.50 0.02
C TRP A 172 5.56 -10.78 -0.77
N TRP A 173 4.81 -9.73 -1.16
CA TRP A 173 3.57 -9.86 -1.94
C TRP A 173 3.77 -10.61 -3.27
N SER A 174 4.85 -10.32 -3.99
CA SER A 174 5.23 -10.99 -5.23
C SER A 174 5.40 -12.50 -5.04
N ARG A 175 6.17 -12.93 -4.03
CA ARG A 175 6.36 -14.35 -3.71
C ARG A 175 5.06 -15.01 -3.25
N GLN A 176 4.26 -14.30 -2.46
CA GLN A 176 3.08 -14.87 -1.83
C GLN A 176 1.89 -15.06 -2.79
N PHE A 177 1.75 -14.20 -3.81
CA PHE A 177 0.61 -14.22 -4.74
C PHE A 177 0.98 -14.53 -6.21
N GLY A 178 2.27 -14.71 -6.52
CA GLY A 178 2.74 -15.19 -7.82
C GLY A 178 2.88 -14.13 -8.93
N ALA A 179 2.56 -12.87 -8.65
CA ALA A 179 2.91 -11.76 -9.53
C ALA A 179 4.44 -11.54 -9.50
N THR A 180 5.08 -11.31 -10.65
CA THR A 180 6.52 -11.01 -10.66
C THR A 180 6.79 -9.65 -10.03
N LEU A 181 7.92 -9.49 -9.34
CA LEU A 181 8.26 -8.25 -8.64
C LEU A 181 8.27 -7.01 -9.57
N PRO A 182 8.79 -7.07 -10.82
CA PRO A 182 8.69 -5.94 -11.75
C PRO A 182 7.24 -5.57 -12.07
N ILE A 183 6.39 -6.54 -12.44
CA ILE A 183 4.97 -6.31 -12.75
C ILE A 183 4.25 -5.71 -11.53
N LEU A 184 4.50 -6.21 -10.33
CA LEU A 184 3.85 -5.72 -9.12
C LEU A 184 4.28 -4.28 -8.78
N ASN A 185 5.57 -3.95 -8.92
CA ASN A 185 6.09 -2.60 -8.74
C ASN A 185 5.51 -1.62 -9.77
N GLU A 186 5.51 -1.99 -11.05
CA GLU A 186 4.95 -1.17 -12.12
C GLU A 186 3.45 -0.94 -11.93
N SER A 187 2.72 -1.99 -11.57
CA SER A 187 1.26 -1.92 -11.33
C SER A 187 0.92 -1.06 -10.11
N GLU A 188 1.72 -1.12 -9.04
CA GLU A 188 1.58 -0.21 -7.91
C GLU A 188 1.78 1.26 -8.34
N VAL A 189 2.83 1.55 -9.11
CA VAL A 189 3.06 2.92 -9.62
C VAL A 189 1.92 3.38 -10.54
N VAL A 190 1.35 2.49 -11.37
CA VAL A 190 0.19 2.82 -12.21
C VAL A 190 -1.06 3.12 -11.37
N VAL A 191 -1.39 2.28 -10.39
CA VAL A 191 -2.56 2.50 -9.52
C VAL A 191 -2.38 3.78 -8.67
N LEU A 192 -1.18 4.03 -8.14
CA LEU A 192 -0.89 5.27 -7.41
C LEU A 192 -1.03 6.50 -8.31
N LYS A 193 -0.61 6.45 -9.58
CA LYS A 193 -0.84 7.56 -10.54
C LYS A 193 -2.33 7.77 -10.83
N LEU A 194 -3.11 6.71 -11.01
CA LEU A 194 -4.57 6.80 -11.21
C LEU A 194 -5.32 7.37 -9.98
N LEU A 195 -4.71 7.28 -8.79
CA LEU A 195 -5.18 7.86 -7.54
C LEU A 195 -4.67 9.30 -7.29
N ASP A 196 -3.78 9.83 -8.15
CA ASP A 196 -3.00 11.05 -7.90
C ASP A 196 -2.23 10.98 -6.56
N TYR A 197 -1.63 9.82 -6.29
CA TYR A 197 -0.95 9.43 -5.05
C TYR A 197 -1.79 9.54 -3.76
N ASN A 198 -3.08 9.86 -3.88
CA ASN A 198 -4.00 10.02 -2.76
C ASN A 198 -4.69 8.68 -2.43
N THR A 199 -4.11 7.94 -1.49
CA THR A 199 -4.67 6.67 -0.98
C THR A 199 -5.70 6.85 0.12
N TYR A 200 -5.95 8.09 0.57
CA TYR A 200 -6.92 8.38 1.63
C TYR A 200 -8.35 8.25 1.12
N VAL A 201 -9.12 7.36 1.76
CA VAL A 201 -10.56 7.22 1.54
C VAL A 201 -11.29 8.06 2.58
N PRO A 202 -12.07 9.09 2.17
CA PRO A 202 -12.81 9.93 3.10
C PRO A 202 -13.79 9.12 3.96
N MET A 203 -13.94 9.48 5.24
CA MET A 203 -14.83 8.78 6.17
C MET A 203 -16.26 8.54 5.63
N PRO A 204 -16.92 9.49 4.94
CA PRO A 204 -18.25 9.23 4.35
C PRO A 204 -18.24 8.12 3.28
N VAL A 205 -17.18 8.03 2.47
CA VAL A 205 -17.02 6.96 1.47
C VAL A 205 -16.76 5.63 2.18
N TYR A 206 -15.85 5.61 3.16
CA TYR A 206 -15.59 4.43 3.98
C TYR A 206 -16.87 3.91 4.64
N GLN A 207 -17.68 4.79 5.23
CA GLN A 207 -18.95 4.44 5.88
C GLN A 207 -19.96 3.83 4.92
N VAL A 208 -20.08 4.33 3.69
CA VAL A 208 -20.95 3.74 2.65
C VAL A 208 -20.49 2.33 2.30
N TYR A 209 -19.18 2.11 2.10
CA TYR A 209 -18.66 0.76 1.82
C TYR A 209 -18.82 -0.17 3.02
N HIS A 210 -18.59 0.33 4.24
CA HIS A 210 -18.77 -0.43 5.47
C HIS A 210 -20.23 -0.85 5.65
N SER A 211 -21.20 0.07 5.54
CA SER A 211 -22.62 -0.30 5.65
C SER A 211 -23.08 -1.22 4.52
N THR A 212 -22.57 -1.03 3.29
CA THR A 212 -23.00 -1.82 2.12
C THR A 212 -22.36 -3.21 2.07
N ILE A 213 -21.16 -3.41 2.62
CA ILE A 213 -20.41 -4.69 2.48
C ILE A 213 -20.32 -5.44 3.81
N PHE A 214 -20.18 -4.73 4.93
CA PHE A 214 -20.07 -5.34 6.26
C PHE A 214 -21.43 -5.51 6.96
N LEU A 215 -22.39 -4.59 6.75
CA LEU A 215 -23.71 -4.63 7.41
C LEU A 215 -24.86 -5.13 6.49
N ALA A 216 -24.56 -5.58 5.28
CA ALA A 216 -25.55 -6.14 4.35
C ALA A 216 -25.98 -7.58 4.69
N ASP A 217 -25.32 -8.24 5.64
CA ASP A 217 -25.76 -9.51 6.20
C ASP A 217 -26.72 -9.27 7.40
N PRO A 218 -27.96 -9.79 7.36
CA PRO A 218 -28.88 -9.76 8.50
C PRO A 218 -28.35 -10.39 9.80
N GLN A 219 -27.35 -11.28 9.75
CA GLN A 219 -26.80 -11.91 10.95
C GLN A 219 -25.86 -10.97 11.73
N VAL A 220 -25.03 -10.19 11.03
CA VAL A 220 -24.10 -9.22 11.64
C VAL A 220 -24.83 -8.11 12.40
N GLN A 221 -26.06 -7.78 11.99
CA GLN A 221 -26.90 -6.79 12.67
C GLN A 221 -27.29 -7.23 14.11
N ASN A 222 -27.46 -8.53 14.35
CA ASN A 222 -27.82 -9.04 15.68
C ASN A 222 -26.63 -9.02 16.67
N GLU A 223 -25.41 -9.26 16.20
CA GLU A 223 -24.22 -9.18 17.08
C GLU A 223 -23.88 -7.73 17.45
N HIS A 224 -24.04 -6.80 16.51
CA HIS A 224 -23.81 -5.38 16.78
C HIS A 224 -24.89 -4.73 17.66
N ALA A 225 -26.12 -5.23 17.66
CA ALA A 225 -27.15 -4.80 18.62
C ALA A 225 -26.78 -5.21 20.06
N ASN A 226 -26.42 -6.48 20.27
CA ASN A 226 -26.09 -7.03 21.60
C ASN A 226 -24.82 -6.42 22.24
N LEU A 227 -23.92 -5.84 21.44
CA LEU A 227 -22.72 -5.12 21.91
C LEU A 227 -23.00 -3.67 22.36
N ASN A 228 -24.20 -3.15 22.11
CA ASN A 228 -24.64 -1.82 22.56
C ASN A 228 -25.67 -1.88 23.70
N GLU A 229 -25.99 -3.07 24.22
CA GLU A 229 -26.96 -3.30 25.30
C GLU A 229 -26.34 -3.86 26.61
N ASN A 230 -25.00 -3.83 26.75
CA ASN A 230 -24.27 -4.19 27.98
C ASN A 230 -23.24 -3.12 28.38
#